data_AF-A0A0J9WJW4-F1
#
_entry.id   AF-A0A0J9WJW4-F1
#
_cell.length_a   1.000
_cell.length_b   1.000
_cell.length_c   1.000
_cell.angle_alpha   90.00
_cell.angle_beta   90.00
_cell.angle_gamma   90.00
#
_symmetry.space_group_name_H-M   'P 1'
#
loop_
_entity.id
_entity.type
_entity.pdbx_description
1 polymer ?
#
loop_
_entity_poly.entity_id
_entity_poly.type
_entity_poly.pdbx_seq_one_letter_code
_entity_poly.pdbx_strand_id
1 'polypeptide(L)' 'MFALRCRVLKDAPEGGLLRVRDHVIVVGEVVEMVRVGEEEDEEFGLVYADRRYREVGVVLEM' A
#
# COMPACT_ATOMS: atom_id res chain seq x y z
N MET A 1 -12.77 -2.79 -1.54
CA MET A 1 -11.33 -2.52 -1.28
C MET A 1 -10.49 -3.71 -1.77
N PHE A 2 -9.18 -3.55 -1.98
CA PHE A 2 -8.26 -4.67 -2.25
C PHE A 2 -7.17 -4.76 -1.17
N ALA A 3 -6.88 -5.96 -0.72
CA ALA A 3 -5.66 -6.28 0.02
C ALA A 3 -4.65 -6.88 -0.95
N LEU A 4 -3.39 -6.44 -0.85
CA LEU A 4 -2.29 -7.02 -1.62
C LEU A 4 -1.64 -8.11 -0.79
N ARG A 5 -1.61 -9.32 -1.33
CA ARG A 5 -0.78 -10.39 -0.80
C ARG A 5 0.61 -10.23 -1.38
N CYS A 6 1.60 -10.06 -0.52
CA CYS A 6 2.98 -9.85 -0.93
C CYS A 6 3.91 -10.93 -0.36
N ARG A 7 5.02 -11.17 -1.05
CA ARG A 7 6.17 -11.93 -0.54
C ARG A 7 7.39 -11.02 -0.56
N VAL A 8 8.28 -11.14 0.44
CA VAL A 8 9.57 -10.41 0.42
C VAL A 8 10.36 -10.83 -0.82
N LEU A 9 10.78 -9.84 -1.60
CA LEU A 9 11.54 -10.05 -2.83
C LEU A 9 12.99 -10.40 -2.50
N LYS A 10 13.29 -11.70 -2.46
CA LYS A 10 14.62 -12.21 -2.08
C LYS A 10 15.73 -11.85 -3.05
N ASP A 11 15.39 -11.60 -4.30
CA ASP A 11 16.34 -11.27 -5.37
C ASP A 11 16.69 -9.76 -5.39
N ALA A 12 16.10 -8.96 -4.49
CA ALA A 12 16.48 -7.57 -4.28
C ALA A 12 17.73 -7.45 -3.38
N PRO A 13 18.43 -6.30 -3.41
CA PRO A 13 19.52 -6.02 -2.47
C PRO A 13 19.14 -6.31 -1.01
N GLU A 14 20.11 -6.78 -0.21
CA GLU A 14 19.90 -7.18 1.19
C GLU A 14 18.75 -8.19 1.39
N GLY A 15 18.45 -9.02 0.38
CA GLY A 15 17.36 -9.99 0.44
C GLY A 15 15.96 -9.36 0.51
N GLY A 16 15.84 -8.11 0.04
CA GLY A 16 14.59 -7.34 0.07
C GLY A 16 14.34 -6.62 1.40
N LEU A 17 15.28 -6.65 2.35
CA LEU A 17 15.18 -5.99 3.65
C LEU A 17 16.33 -4.99 3.82
N LEU A 18 16.14 -3.76 3.35
CA LEU A 18 17.19 -2.75 3.37
C LEU A 18 17.12 -1.96 4.67
N ARG A 19 18.16 -2.04 5.51
CA ARG A 19 18.19 -1.32 6.78
C ARG A 19 18.66 0.12 6.60
N VAL A 20 17.82 1.08 7.02
CA VAL A 20 18.13 2.52 6.98
C VAL A 20 17.97 3.10 8.38
N ARG A 21 19.11 3.31 9.07
CA ARG A 21 19.16 3.73 10.48
C ARG A 21 18.36 2.79 11.40
N ASP A 22 17.26 3.29 11.96
CA ASP A 22 16.31 2.63 12.84
C ASP A 22 15.09 2.06 12.10
N HIS A 23 15.06 2.17 10.77
CA HIS A 23 13.98 1.69 9.91
C HIS A 23 14.46 0.56 8.99
N VAL A 24 13.51 -0.24 8.47
CA VAL A 24 13.76 -1.24 7.42
C VAL A 24 12.80 -0.98 6.27
N ILE A 25 13.36 -0.80 5.07
CA ILE A 25 12.59 -0.78 3.83
C ILE A 25 12.40 -2.23 3.39
N VAL A 26 11.14 -2.63 3.24
CA VAL A 26 10.77 -3.98 2.80
C VAL A 26 10.33 -3.93 1.34
N VAL A 27 11.06 -4.61 0.46
CA VAL A 27 10.70 -4.76 -0.95
C VAL A 27 9.86 -6.02 -1.09
N GLY A 28 8.60 -5.84 -1.50
CA GLY A 28 7.65 -6.93 -1.67
C GLY A 28 7.26 -7.15 -3.14
N GLU A 29 7.26 -8.40 -3.58
CA GLU A 29 6.60 -8.82 -4.81
C GLU A 29 5.10 -9.03 -4.53
N VAL A 30 4.23 -8.41 -5.32
CA VAL A 30 2.78 -8.64 -5.24
C VAL A 30 2.47 -9.98 -5.91
N VAL A 31 1.99 -10.94 -5.12
CA VAL A 31 1.65 -12.28 -5.61
C VAL A 31 0.17 -12.41 -5.97
N GLU A 32 -0.70 -11.62 -5.34
CA GLU A 32 -2.16 -11.71 -5.50
C GLU A 32 -2.84 -10.42 -5.01
N MET A 33 -3.95 -10.04 -5.65
CA MET A 33 -4.84 -8.98 -5.19
C MET A 33 -6.14 -9.62 -4.70
N VAL A 34 -6.45 -9.48 -3.42
CA VAL A 34 -7.63 -10.07 -2.79
C VAL A 34 -8.68 -8.97 -2.61
N ARG A 35 -9.88 -9.16 -3.17
CA ARG A 35 -10.99 -8.24 -2.90
C ARG A 35 -11.47 -8.43 -1.47
N VAL A 36 -11.61 -7.33 -0.73
CA VAL A 36 -12.03 -7.31 0.68
C VAL A 36 -13.24 -6.38 0.81
N GLY A 37 -14.29 -6.85 1.50
CA GLY A 37 -15.58 -6.16 1.69
C GLY A 37 -16.74 -6.81 0.93
N GLU A 38 -17.96 -6.66 1.44
CA GLU A 38 -19.18 -7.33 0.94
C GLU A 38 -20.02 -6.47 -0.03
N GLU A 39 -19.80 -5.16 -0.13
CA GLU A 39 -20.67 -4.26 -0.90
C GLU A 39 -19.97 -3.63 -2.12
N GLU A 40 -20.78 -3.38 -3.17
CA GLU A 40 -20.41 -2.78 -4.45
C GLU A 40 -20.16 -1.27 -4.37
N ASP A 41 -20.24 -0.67 -3.17
CA ASP A 41 -20.26 0.77 -3.01
C ASP A 41 -18.86 1.41 -2.91
N GLU A 42 -18.64 2.25 -3.92
CA GLU A 42 -17.83 3.47 -3.98
C GLU A 42 -16.31 3.37 -3.77
N GLU A 43 -15.63 4.28 -4.46
CA GLU A 43 -14.19 4.41 -4.62
C GLU A 43 -13.51 4.88 -3.31
N PHE A 44 -13.71 4.14 -2.21
CA PHE A 44 -13.19 4.50 -0.89
C PHE A 44 -11.67 4.31 -0.81
N GLY A 45 -10.96 5.42 -0.62
CA GLY A 45 -9.53 5.45 -0.30
C GLY A 45 -9.26 6.23 0.98
N LEU A 46 -8.73 5.55 2.02
CA LEU A 46 -8.28 6.22 3.24
C LEU A 46 -6.89 6.83 3.03
N VAL A 47 -6.75 8.12 3.32
CA VAL A 47 -5.49 8.86 3.23
C VAL A 47 -5.09 9.37 4.61
N TYR A 48 -3.78 9.47 4.84
CA TYR A 48 -3.24 10.10 6.04
C TYR A 48 -2.20 11.14 5.66
N ALA A 49 -2.47 12.42 5.98
CA ALA A 49 -1.59 13.55 5.71
C ALA A 49 -1.77 14.63 6.79
N ASP A 50 -0.72 15.40 7.08
CA ASP A 50 -0.70 16.45 8.13
C ASP A 50 -1.15 15.95 9.52
N ARG A 51 -0.82 14.69 9.83
CA ARG A 51 -1.25 14.01 11.06
C ARG A 51 -2.78 13.91 11.22
N ARG A 52 -3.51 13.83 10.11
CA ARG A 52 -4.97 13.70 10.08
C ARG A 52 -5.40 12.67 9.06
N TYR A 53 -6.45 11.92 9.40
CA TYR A 53 -7.15 11.08 8.45
C TYR A 53 -7.95 11.96 7.49
N ARG A 54 -7.97 11.55 6.23
CA ARG A 54 -8.64 12.21 5.11
C ARG A 54 -9.19 11.13 4.18
N GLU A 55 -10.13 11.51 3.33
CA GLU A 55 -10.61 10.69 2.23
C GLU A 55 -9.94 11.15 0.94
N VAL A 56 -9.70 10.24 -0.01
CA VAL A 56 -9.27 10.61 -1.36
C VAL A 56 -10.37 11.48 -2.00
N GLY A 57 -10.03 12.70 -2.41
CA GLY A 57 -10.94 13.61 -3.12
C GLY A 57 -10.82 13.53 -4.64
N VAL A 58 -11.76 14.17 -5.35
CA VAL A 58 -11.85 14.22 -6.82
C VAL A 58 -10.65 14.91 -7.45
N VAL A 59 -10.16 14.39 -8.57
CA VAL A 59 -9.08 14.97 -9.39
C VAL A 59 -9.48 16.38 -9.82
N LEU A 60 -8.67 17.39 -9.46
CA LEU A 60 -8.76 18.72 -10.06
C LEU A 60 -8.02 18.69 -11.41
N GLU A 61 -8.75 18.44 -12.50
CA GLU A 61 -8.22 18.70 -13.84
C GLU A 61 -8.19 20.22 -14.07
N MET A 62 -7.04 20.74 -14.50
CA MET A 62 -6.86 22.14 -14.92
C MET A 62 -7.13 22.31 -16.41
#